data_AF-A0A1H2WC28-F1
#
_entry.id   AF-A0A1H2WC28-F1
#
_cell.length_a   1.000
_cell.length_b   1.000
_cell.length_c   1.000
_cell.angle_alpha   90.00
_cell.angle_beta   90.00
_cell.angle_gamma   90.00
#
_symmetry.space_group_name_H-M   'P 1'
#
loop_
_entity.id
_entity.type
_entity.pdbx_description
1 polymer ?
#
loop_
_entity_poly.entity_id
_entity_poly.type
_entity_poly.pdbx_seq_one_letter_code
_entity_poly.pdbx_strand_id
1 'polypeptide(L)'
;MTSDKLSLVHSSRQSAASPSQKSLKKSFAPLGGRGRDLGYDRGARGRVHGRLTMCQMDAAFAINWRAYLLYRHGTPQAIGAHFGVTYQCALNWLACVSRPVGPKVAYAAYTDPEGFAQFMGRAL
;
A
#
# COMPACT_ATOMS: atom_id res chain seq x y z
N MET A 1 -54.26 46.88 30.80
CA MET A 1 -54.85 45.81 31.62
C MET A 1 -54.73 44.55 30.76
N THR A 2 -53.94 43.54 31.05
CA THR A 2 -53.57 42.92 32.33
C THR A 2 -52.14 42.38 32.25
N SER A 3 -51.42 42.53 33.35
CA SER A 3 -50.12 41.93 33.63
C SER A 3 -50.24 40.40 33.70
N ASP A 4 -49.25 39.69 33.18
CA ASP A 4 -48.92 38.37 33.71
C ASP A 4 -47.43 38.28 34.05
N LYS A 5 -47.23 37.83 35.29
CA LYS A 5 -46.03 37.98 36.10
C LYS A 5 -45.05 36.86 35.78
N LEU A 6 -43.82 37.26 35.47
CA LEU A 6 -42.66 36.39 35.45
C LEU A 6 -42.40 35.86 36.88
N SER A 7 -42.67 34.57 37.12
CA SER A 7 -42.23 33.89 38.33
C SER A 7 -40.80 33.37 38.13
N LEU A 8 -39.91 33.98 38.91
CA LEU A 8 -38.52 33.64 39.13
C LEU A 8 -38.38 32.20 39.68
N VAL A 9 -37.74 31.31 38.93
CA VAL A 9 -37.20 30.04 39.49
C VAL A 9 -35.68 30.17 39.50
N HIS A 10 -35.14 30.40 40.70
CA HIS A 10 -33.72 30.22 41.01
C HIS A 10 -33.53 28.80 41.54
N SER A 11 -32.67 28.03 40.87
CA SER A 11 -31.88 26.91 41.40
C SER A 11 -31.26 26.22 40.17
N SER A 12 -30.01 25.86 40.09
CA SER A 12 -28.86 25.94 40.99
C SER A 12 -27.68 25.52 40.10
N ARG A 13 -26.49 26.03 40.40
CA ARG A 13 -25.25 25.72 39.70
C ARG A 13 -25.06 24.21 39.56
N GLN A 14 -24.99 23.69 38.34
CA GLN A 14 -24.23 22.47 38.06
C GLN A 14 -23.31 22.72 36.87
N SER A 15 -22.07 22.92 37.27
CA SER A 15 -20.81 22.88 36.55
C SER A 15 -20.86 22.27 35.16
N ALA A 16 -20.42 23.07 34.19
CA ALA A 16 -19.93 22.60 32.90
C ALA A 16 -18.91 21.48 33.14
N ALA A 17 -19.30 20.24 32.87
CA ALA A 17 -18.37 19.13 32.76
C ALA A 17 -17.63 19.30 31.43
N SER A 18 -16.53 20.03 31.46
CA SER A 18 -15.54 20.04 30.39
C SER A 18 -15.15 18.59 30.11
N PRO A 19 -15.27 18.08 28.87
CA PRO A 19 -14.66 16.80 28.55
C PRO A 19 -13.16 16.98 28.74
N SER A 20 -12.60 16.23 29.68
CA SER A 20 -11.16 16.17 29.93
C SER A 20 -10.47 15.74 28.63
N GLN A 21 -9.88 16.70 27.92
CA GLN A 21 -8.99 16.42 26.81
C GLN A 21 -7.84 15.57 27.37
N LYS A 22 -7.86 14.27 27.06
CA LYS A 22 -6.71 13.39 27.26
C LYS A 22 -5.60 13.90 26.35
N SER A 23 -4.68 14.68 26.92
CA SER A 23 -3.41 15.03 26.30
C SER A 23 -2.65 13.73 26.02
N LEU A 24 -2.74 13.24 24.79
CA LEU A 24 -1.84 12.22 24.30
C LEU A 24 -0.44 12.84 24.29
N LYS A 25 0.45 12.30 25.11
CA LYS A 25 1.86 12.70 25.14
C LYS A 25 2.42 12.56 23.71
N LYS A 26 2.65 13.68 23.03
CA LYS A 26 3.45 13.72 21.80
C LYS A 26 4.89 13.40 22.20
N SER A 27 5.27 12.13 22.18
CA SER A 27 6.68 11.77 22.08
C SER A 27 7.15 12.20 20.70
N PHE A 28 7.93 13.27 20.64
CA PHE A 28 8.79 13.52 19.49
C PHE A 28 9.63 12.27 19.26
N ALA A 29 9.53 11.68 18.07
CA ALA A 29 10.53 10.71 17.65
C ALA A 29 11.90 11.40 17.71
N PRO A 30 12.93 10.80 18.31
CA PRO A 30 14.25 11.42 18.33
C PRO A 30 14.70 11.65 16.89
N LEU A 31 15.23 12.85 16.62
CA LEU A 31 15.90 13.20 15.38
C LEU A 31 17.02 12.21 15.12
N GLY A 32 16.72 11.21 14.29
CA GLY A 32 17.61 10.13 13.89
C GLY A 32 17.07 9.53 12.60
N GLY A 33 17.39 10.20 11.49
CA GLY A 33 17.05 9.72 10.15
C GLY A 33 17.73 8.39 9.82
N ARG A 34 17.27 7.82 8.70
CA ARG A 34 17.69 6.56 8.05
C ARG A 34 17.18 5.28 8.71
N GLY A 35 15.94 4.94 8.34
CA GLY A 35 15.46 3.56 8.25
C GLY A 35 14.85 3.36 6.87
N ARG A 36 15.69 3.32 5.82
CA ARG A 36 15.33 2.60 4.58
C ARG A 36 15.40 1.12 4.94
N ASP A 37 14.45 0.68 5.75
CA ASP A 37 14.34 -0.72 6.13
C ASP A 37 13.62 -1.42 5.00
N LEU A 38 14.35 -1.63 3.90
CA LEU A 38 14.17 -2.77 3.02
C LEU A 38 14.51 -4.03 3.82
N GLY A 39 13.72 -4.28 4.86
CA GLY A 39 13.75 -5.45 5.70
C GLY A 39 12.57 -6.34 5.33
N TYR A 40 12.56 -6.86 4.11
CA TYR A 40 11.62 -7.92 3.72
C TYR A 40 11.90 -9.25 4.45
N ASP A 41 12.99 -9.35 5.22
CA ASP A 41 13.58 -10.67 5.55
C ASP A 41 13.59 -11.11 7.02
N ARG A 42 12.95 -10.41 7.97
CA ARG A 42 13.04 -10.88 9.37
C ARG A 42 11.89 -10.46 10.30
N GLY A 43 10.66 -10.84 9.98
CA GLY A 43 9.54 -10.60 10.91
C GLY A 43 8.26 -11.42 10.75
N ALA A 44 8.03 -12.10 9.63
CA ALA A 44 6.73 -12.73 9.38
C ALA A 44 6.79 -14.27 9.39
N ARG A 45 7.30 -14.87 10.47
CA ARG A 45 7.03 -16.29 10.78
C ARG A 45 5.76 -16.45 11.64
N GLY A 46 4.70 -15.77 11.22
CA GLY A 46 3.36 -16.00 11.72
C GLY A 46 2.52 -16.47 10.55
N ARG A 47 2.27 -17.78 10.44
CA ARG A 47 1.27 -18.34 9.51
C ARG A 47 -0.12 -17.93 9.98
N VAL A 48 -0.47 -16.67 9.77
CA VAL A 48 -1.86 -16.26 9.68
C VAL A 48 -2.18 -16.43 8.21
N HIS A 49 -3.22 -17.20 7.88
CA HIS A 49 -3.88 -17.14 6.57
C HIS A 49 -4.58 -15.77 6.45
N GLY A 50 -3.78 -14.71 6.55
CA GLY A 50 -4.21 -13.33 6.55
C GLY A 50 -4.15 -12.83 5.14
N ARG A 51 -5.31 -12.44 4.61
CA ARG A 51 -5.43 -11.73 3.33
C ARG A 51 -4.30 -10.71 3.19
N LEU A 52 -3.50 -10.84 2.14
CA LEU A 52 -2.41 -9.90 1.88
C LEU A 52 -2.96 -8.48 1.85
N THR A 53 -2.23 -7.56 2.49
CA THR A 53 -2.51 -6.13 2.35
C THR A 53 -2.24 -5.71 0.90
N MET A 54 -2.84 -4.60 0.45
CA MET A 54 -2.60 -4.09 -0.91
C MET A 54 -1.11 -3.83 -1.19
N CYS A 55 -0.36 -3.32 -0.19
CA CYS A 55 1.08 -3.10 -0.32
C CYS A 55 1.84 -4.42 -0.56
N GLN A 56 1.47 -5.48 0.16
CA GLN A 56 2.06 -6.80 -0.02
C GLN A 56 1.69 -7.43 -1.36
N MET A 57 0.45 -7.25 -1.83
CA MET A 57 0.02 -7.68 -3.16
C MET A 57 0.80 -6.97 -4.27
N ASP A 58 1.02 -5.67 -4.14
CA ASP A 58 1.78 -4.87 -5.10
C ASP A 58 3.24 -5.32 -5.20
N ALA A 59 3.87 -5.60 -4.06
CA ALA A 59 5.23 -6.13 -4.02
C ALA A 59 5.32 -7.54 -4.60
N ALA A 60 4.38 -8.43 -4.23
CA ALA A 60 4.28 -9.78 -4.79
C ALA A 60 4.13 -9.75 -6.31
N PHE A 61 3.25 -8.88 -6.81
CA PHE A 61 3.03 -8.72 -8.24
C PHE A 61 4.31 -8.26 -8.96
N ALA A 62 5.03 -7.27 -8.43
CA ALA A 62 6.29 -6.82 -9.03
C ALA A 62 7.34 -7.94 -9.11
N ILE A 63 7.46 -8.76 -8.06
CA ILE A 63 8.38 -9.91 -8.02
C ILE A 63 7.97 -10.97 -9.06
N ASN A 64 6.68 -11.34 -9.10
CA ASN A 64 6.15 -12.31 -10.04
C ASN A 64 6.29 -11.83 -11.49
N TRP A 65 6.05 -10.53 -11.73
CA TRP A 65 6.24 -9.92 -13.03
C TRP A 65 7.69 -9.95 -13.49
N ARG A 66 8.64 -9.61 -12.60
CA ARG A 66 10.08 -9.72 -12.88
C ARG A 66 10.45 -11.15 -13.29
N ALA A 67 9.95 -12.16 -12.57
CA ALA A 67 10.22 -13.56 -12.88
C ALA A 67 9.68 -13.96 -14.26
N TYR A 68 8.44 -13.55 -14.58
CA TYR A 68 7.84 -13.74 -15.89
C TYR A 68 8.68 -13.11 -17.02
N LEU A 69 9.11 -11.86 -16.84
CA LEU A 69 9.94 -11.15 -17.83
C LEU A 69 11.28 -11.83 -18.08
N LEU A 70 11.96 -12.26 -17.02
CA LEU A 70 13.23 -12.97 -17.13
C LEU A 70 13.07 -14.31 -17.82
N TYR A 71 11.98 -15.03 -17.54
CA TYR A 71 11.70 -16.31 -18.16
C TYR A 71 11.39 -16.19 -19.67
N ARG A 72 10.60 -15.19 -20.07
CA ARG A 72 10.15 -15.04 -21.47
C ARG A 72 11.09 -14.25 -22.37
N HIS A 73 11.80 -13.26 -21.83
CA HIS A 73 12.54 -12.29 -22.65
C HIS A 73 14.02 -12.18 -22.27
N GLY A 74 14.39 -12.51 -21.02
CA GLY A 74 15.78 -12.63 -20.55
C GLY A 74 16.58 -11.33 -20.42
N THR A 75 16.39 -10.35 -21.29
CA THR A 75 17.17 -9.09 -21.32
C THR A 75 16.29 -7.84 -21.31
N PRO A 76 16.76 -6.71 -20.74
CA PRO A 76 15.97 -5.49 -20.73
C PRO A 76 15.73 -4.90 -22.13
N GLN A 77 16.64 -5.11 -23.09
CA GLN A 77 16.43 -4.71 -24.49
C GLN A 77 15.27 -5.48 -25.13
N ALA A 78 15.22 -6.80 -24.96
CA ALA A 78 14.14 -7.63 -25.47
C ALA A 78 12.80 -7.28 -24.82
N ILE A 79 12.79 -7.01 -23.51
CA ILE A 79 11.60 -6.54 -22.77
C ILE A 79 11.12 -5.19 -23.34
N GLY A 80 12.03 -4.25 -23.52
CA GLY A 80 11.73 -2.93 -24.10
C GLY A 80 11.11 -3.03 -25.48
N ALA A 81 11.70 -3.84 -26.36
CA ALA A 81 11.18 -4.07 -27.71
C ALA A 81 9.80 -4.77 -27.69
N HIS A 82 9.64 -5.81 -26.88
CA HIS A 82 8.39 -6.59 -26.83
C HIS A 82 7.21 -5.77 -26.30
N PHE A 83 7.43 -4.98 -25.24
CA PHE A 83 6.39 -4.16 -24.64
C PHE A 83 6.32 -2.73 -25.19
N GLY A 84 7.21 -2.33 -26.10
CA GLY A 84 7.27 -0.95 -26.60
C GLY A 84 7.53 0.07 -25.48
N VAL A 85 8.48 -0.25 -24.58
CA VAL A 85 8.89 0.63 -23.47
C VAL A 85 10.38 0.95 -23.56
N THR A 86 10.82 2.02 -22.89
CA THR A 86 12.23 2.39 -22.87
C THR A 86 13.08 1.35 -22.13
N TYR A 87 14.37 1.29 -22.46
CA TYR A 87 15.33 0.43 -21.78
C TYR A 87 15.35 0.65 -20.25
N GLN A 88 15.31 1.92 -19.81
CA GLN A 88 15.25 2.25 -18.39
C GLN A 88 13.97 1.75 -17.71
N CYS A 89 12.83 1.78 -18.42
CA CYS A 89 11.57 1.24 -17.89
C CYS A 89 11.69 -0.27 -17.67
N ALA A 90 12.28 -1.00 -18.63
CA ALA A 90 12.54 -2.43 -18.48
C ALA A 90 13.49 -2.73 -17.31
N LEU A 91 14.55 -1.94 -17.13
CA LEU A 91 15.43 -2.05 -15.95
C LEU A 91 14.68 -1.81 -14.64
N ASN A 92 13.81 -0.81 -14.58
CA ASN A 92 13.02 -0.51 -13.38
C ASN A 92 12.07 -1.65 -13.02
N TRP A 93 11.45 -2.29 -14.01
CA TRP A 93 10.63 -3.49 -13.80
C TRP A 93 11.47 -4.67 -13.30
N LEU A 94 12.65 -4.89 -13.87
CA LEU A 94 13.56 -5.95 -13.43
C LEU A 94 14.16 -5.70 -12.05
N ALA A 95 14.25 -4.45 -11.61
CA ALA A 95 14.68 -4.08 -10.27
C ALA A 95 13.52 -4.03 -9.25
N CYS A 96 12.28 -4.32 -9.67
CA CYS A 96 11.07 -4.18 -8.87
C CYS A 96 10.87 -2.77 -8.26
N VAL A 97 11.47 -1.73 -8.86
CA VAL A 97 11.32 -0.33 -8.42
C VAL A 97 10.00 0.25 -8.94
N SER A 98 9.53 -0.26 -10.08
CA SER A 98 8.19 -0.01 -10.60
C SER A 98 7.58 -1.30 -11.16
N ARG A 99 6.28 -1.25 -11.49
CA ARG A 99 5.53 -2.37 -12.05
C ARG A 99 4.80 -1.93 -13.32
N PRO A 100 4.47 -2.86 -14.23
CA PRO A 100 3.58 -2.56 -15.34
C PRO A 100 2.18 -2.26 -14.80
N VAL A 101 1.41 -1.50 -15.56
CA VAL A 101 0.01 -1.19 -15.26
C VAL A 101 -0.82 -1.25 -16.53
N GLY A 102 -2.12 -1.50 -16.37
CA GLY A 102 -3.12 -1.38 -17.43
C GLY A 102 -2.78 -2.20 -18.68
N PRO A 103 -2.69 -1.58 -19.88
CA PRO A 103 -2.58 -2.29 -21.15
C PRO A 103 -1.40 -3.25 -21.26
N LYS A 104 -0.26 -3.00 -20.60
CA LYS A 104 0.91 -3.90 -20.67
C LYS A 104 0.67 -5.22 -19.95
N VAL A 105 -0.08 -5.18 -18.86
CA VAL A 105 -0.51 -6.38 -18.12
C VAL A 105 -1.55 -7.14 -18.92
N ALA A 106 -2.55 -6.44 -19.46
CA ALA A 106 -3.57 -7.05 -20.33
C ALA A 106 -2.96 -7.70 -21.57
N TYR A 107 -1.97 -7.04 -22.19
CA TYR A 107 -1.25 -7.57 -23.34
C TYR A 107 -0.54 -8.89 -23.00
N ALA A 108 0.21 -8.96 -21.91
CA ALA A 108 0.86 -10.21 -21.49
C ALA A 108 -0.14 -11.33 -21.18
N ALA A 109 -1.24 -11.01 -20.49
CA ALA A 109 -2.30 -11.99 -20.21
C ALA A 109 -2.99 -12.49 -21.48
N TYR A 110 -3.05 -11.68 -22.54
CA TYR A 110 -3.64 -12.06 -23.82
C TYR A 110 -2.67 -12.85 -24.72
N THR A 111 -1.40 -12.45 -24.78
CA THR A 111 -0.42 -13.07 -25.69
C THR A 111 0.25 -14.31 -25.13
N ASP A 112 0.29 -14.47 -23.81
CA ASP A 112 0.83 -15.64 -23.13
C ASP A 112 0.01 -15.98 -21.87
N PRO A 113 -1.25 -16.41 -22.03
CA PRO A 113 -2.16 -16.62 -20.91
C PRO A 113 -1.64 -17.66 -19.90
N GLU A 114 -1.11 -18.78 -20.39
CA GLU A 114 -0.61 -19.86 -19.52
C GLU A 114 0.67 -19.45 -18.79
N GLY A 115 1.63 -18.86 -19.49
CA GLY A 115 2.86 -18.38 -18.86
C GLY A 115 2.57 -17.25 -17.87
N PHE A 116 1.73 -16.28 -18.25
CA PHE A 116 1.32 -15.21 -17.34
C PHE A 116 0.67 -15.77 -16.07
N ALA A 117 -0.29 -16.69 -16.19
CA ALA A 117 -0.95 -17.31 -15.04
C ALA A 117 0.02 -18.11 -14.16
N GLN A 118 0.98 -18.84 -14.77
CA GLN A 118 1.98 -19.63 -14.05
C GLN A 118 2.83 -18.80 -13.08
N PHE A 119 3.12 -17.55 -13.43
CA PHE A 119 3.91 -16.65 -12.58
C PHE A 119 3.02 -15.82 -11.64
N MET A 120 1.86 -15.35 -12.11
CA MET A 120 0.97 -14.51 -11.29
C MET A 120 0.22 -15.28 -10.20
N GLY A 121 -0.04 -16.58 -10.41
CA GLY A 121 -0.68 -17.45 -9.43
C GLY A 121 0.21 -17.90 -8.28
N ARG A 122 1.50 -17.51 -8.25
CA ARG A 122 2.42 -17.87 -7.17
C ARG A 122 2.14 -17.00 -5.95
N ALA A 123 1.56 -17.61 -4.91
CA ALA A 123 1.50 -17.01 -3.58
C ALA A 123 2.92 -16.93 -2.98
N LEU A 124 3.20 -15.85 -2.25
CA LEU A 124 4.42 -15.68 -1.45
C LEU A 124 4.46 -16.67 -0.29
#